data_AF-A3TKC2-F1
#
_entry.id   AF-A3TKC2-F1
#
_cell.length_a   1.000
_cell.length_b   1.000
_cell.length_c   1.000
_cell.angle_alpha   90.00
_cell.angle_beta   90.00
_cell.angle_gamma   90.00
#
_symmetry.space_group_name_H-M   'P 1'
#
loop_
_entity.id
_entity.type
_entity.pdbx_description
1 polymer ?
#
loop_
_entity_poly.entity_id
_entity_poly.type
_entity_poly.pdbx_seq_one_letter_code
_entity_poly.pdbx_strand_id
1 'polypeptide(L)'
;MLFGIDAPDNLAQGIDPHRQLMKPYWAMNRIEYGHLFSDTRLFIIFGCSLGESDGWWWRRVYEVLHLQTDAGTPLSELIIYWWSPVASPDTREEILDTFFAVAAGESDELERASVEDRIQVVLYYDASPPAFLATP
;
A
#
# COMPACT_ATOMS: atom_id res chain seq x y z
N MET A 1 2.79 15.69 3.49
CA MET A 1 3.28 14.93 4.66
C MET A 1 4.19 13.83 4.13
N LEU A 2 5.34 13.60 4.75
CA LEU A 2 6.19 12.45 4.41
C LEU A 2 5.61 11.25 5.16
N PHE A 3 4.96 10.34 4.43
CA PHE A 3 4.38 9.14 5.02
C PHE A 3 5.51 8.16 5.42
N GLY A 4 5.25 7.43 6.50
CA GLY A 4 6.26 6.84 7.37
C GLY A 4 7.24 5.89 6.66
N ILE A 5 8.53 6.12 6.92
CA ILE A 5 9.66 5.30 6.46
C ILE A 5 9.51 3.88 7.03
N ASP A 6 9.63 2.86 6.18
CA ASP A 6 9.70 1.46 6.57
C ASP A 6 10.90 1.23 7.49
N ALA A 7 10.63 0.96 8.77
CA ALA A 7 11.61 0.49 9.72
C ALA A 7 11.31 -0.98 10.03
N PRO A 8 12.30 -1.89 9.96
CA PRO A 8 12.08 -3.31 10.21
C PRO A 8 11.54 -3.55 11.63
N ASP A 9 10.53 -4.42 11.74
CA ASP A 9 9.76 -4.70 12.97
C ASP A 9 10.61 -5.32 14.10
N ASN A 10 11.80 -5.82 13.78
CA ASN A 10 12.75 -6.55 14.61
C ASN A 10 13.97 -5.71 15.04
N LEU A 11 13.82 -4.39 15.13
CA LEU A 11 14.89 -3.47 15.51
C LEU A 11 15.29 -3.66 17.00
N ALA A 12 16.32 -4.47 17.24
CA ALA A 12 16.99 -4.53 18.53
C ALA A 12 17.48 -3.11 18.91
N GLN A 13 17.07 -2.62 20.08
CA GLN A 13 17.46 -1.30 20.57
C GLN A 13 18.99 -1.21 20.68
N GLY A 14 19.66 -0.47 19.79
CA GLY A 14 21.00 0.06 20.10
C GLY A 14 22.06 0.17 19.00
N ILE A 15 21.93 -0.47 17.83
CA ILE A 15 23.12 -0.71 16.97
C ILE A 15 23.10 0.01 15.61
N ASP A 16 21.95 0.53 15.15
CA ASP A 16 21.83 0.99 13.75
C ASP A 16 22.05 2.51 13.53
N PRO A 17 22.95 2.94 12.61
CA PRO A 17 23.18 4.35 12.26
C PRO A 17 21.95 5.08 11.70
N HIS A 18 20.93 4.37 11.19
CA HIS A 18 19.68 4.98 10.73
C HIS A 18 18.82 5.59 11.84
N ARG A 19 19.14 5.29 13.12
CA ARG A 19 18.37 5.74 14.30
C ARG A 19 18.46 7.24 14.58
N GLN A 20 19.52 7.94 14.14
CA GLN A 20 19.65 9.40 14.40
C GLN A 20 18.61 10.25 13.66
N LEU A 21 18.04 9.72 12.58
CA LEU A 21 16.95 10.39 11.85
C LEU A 21 15.57 9.86 12.25
N MET A 22 15.50 8.82 13.10
CA MET A 22 14.24 8.23 13.55
C MET A 22 13.48 9.13 14.52
N LYS A 23 12.55 9.92 13.99
CA LYS A 23 11.66 10.75 14.81
C LYS A 23 10.74 9.83 15.64
N PRO A 24 10.56 10.10 16.96
CA PRO A 24 9.67 9.33 17.83
C PRO A 24 8.24 9.13 17.30
N TYR A 25 7.80 10.05 16.44
CA TYR A 25 6.52 10.01 15.73
C TYR A 25 6.31 8.71 14.93
N TRP A 26 7.36 8.06 14.41
CA TRP A 26 7.23 6.88 13.55
C TRP A 26 6.86 5.60 14.31
N ALA A 27 7.33 5.45 15.54
CA ALA A 27 6.89 4.37 16.42
C ALA A 27 5.41 4.53 16.85
N MET A 28 4.84 5.72 16.66
CA MET A 28 3.45 6.01 16.98
C MET A 28 2.49 5.59 15.85
N ASN A 29 2.96 5.36 14.61
CA ASN A 29 2.09 5.01 13.49
C ASN A 29 1.20 3.79 13.80
N ARG A 30 1.76 2.78 14.46
CA ARG A 30 1.02 1.58 14.87
C ARG A 30 -0.07 1.90 15.90
N ILE A 31 0.21 2.81 16.83
CA ILE A 31 -0.71 3.18 17.92
C ILE A 31 -1.80 4.12 17.38
N GLU A 32 -1.42 5.12 16.59
CA GLU A 32 -2.32 6.15 16.06
C GLU A 32 -3.16 5.68 14.88
N TYR A 33 -2.64 4.81 14.01
CA TYR A 33 -3.33 4.47 12.76
C TYR A 33 -3.70 2.99 12.63
N GLY A 34 -3.10 2.10 13.43
CA GLY A 34 -3.34 0.66 13.32
C GLY A 34 -4.83 0.28 13.45
N HIS A 35 -5.56 0.97 14.31
CA HIS A 35 -7.01 0.74 14.52
C HIS A 35 -7.88 1.16 13.33
N LEU A 36 -7.38 2.03 12.43
CA LEU A 36 -8.15 2.46 11.27
C LEU A 36 -8.23 1.35 10.22
N PHE A 37 -7.27 0.43 10.19
CA PHE A 37 -7.19 -0.59 9.16
C PHE A 37 -8.24 -1.69 9.30
N SER A 38 -8.57 -2.13 10.52
CA SER A 38 -9.47 -3.27 10.73
C SER A 38 -10.88 -3.05 10.18
N ASP A 39 -11.34 -1.81 10.20
CA ASP A 39 -12.71 -1.45 9.85
C ASP A 39 -12.79 -0.76 8.47
N THR A 40 -11.64 -0.56 7.80
CA THR A 40 -11.59 0.12 6.50
C THR A 40 -12.01 -0.81 5.38
N ARG A 41 -13.09 -0.44 4.69
CA ARG A 41 -13.62 -1.19 3.55
C ARG A 41 -13.02 -0.80 2.20
N LEU A 42 -12.44 0.39 2.10
CA LEU A 42 -11.87 0.90 0.86
C LEU A 42 -10.62 1.72 1.16
N PHE A 43 -9.51 1.29 0.58
CA PHE A 43 -8.26 2.04 0.55
C PHE A 43 -8.12 2.76 -0.78
N ILE A 44 -7.66 4.01 -0.74
CA ILE A 44 -7.37 4.77 -1.95
C ILE A 44 -5.97 5.38 -1.82
N ILE A 45 -5.09 5.04 -2.76
CA ILE A 45 -3.72 5.54 -2.83
C ILE A 45 -3.64 6.61 -3.92
N PHE A 46 -3.20 7.82 -3.54
CA PHE A 46 -2.96 8.93 -4.46
C PHE A 46 -1.54 9.45 -4.32
N GLY A 47 -0.80 9.54 -5.43
CA GLY A 47 0.42 10.35 -5.50
C GLY A 47 1.56 9.92 -4.58
N CYS A 48 1.53 8.69 -4.06
CA CYS A 48 2.63 8.10 -3.30
C CYS A 48 3.46 7.21 -4.23
N SER A 49 4.79 7.35 -4.18
CA SER A 49 5.66 6.32 -4.74
C SER A 49 5.40 5.01 -4.00
N LEU A 50 5.18 3.91 -4.73
CA LEU A 50 5.19 2.55 -4.19
C LEU A 50 6.63 2.12 -3.86
N GLY A 51 7.37 2.98 -3.18
CA GLY A 51 8.77 2.77 -2.81
C GLY A 51 8.89 2.14 -1.43
N GLU A 52 10.09 1.65 -1.13
CA GLU A 52 10.44 1.05 0.16
C GLU A 52 10.22 2.00 1.34
N SER A 53 10.27 3.33 1.11
CA SER A 53 9.98 4.30 2.17
C SER A 53 8.59 4.09 2.76
N ASP A 54 7.57 3.80 1.97
CA ASP A 54 6.20 3.68 2.49
C ASP A 54 5.78 2.22 2.75
N GLY A 55 6.76 1.29 2.78
CA GLY A 55 6.52 -0.15 2.83
C GLY A 55 5.71 -0.63 4.04
N TRP A 56 5.80 0.06 5.18
CA TRP A 56 4.96 -0.24 6.35
C TRP A 56 3.47 -0.07 6.05
N TRP A 57 3.09 0.98 5.31
CA TRP A 57 1.70 1.22 4.94
C TRP A 57 1.19 0.15 3.97
N TRP A 58 2.00 -0.19 2.96
CA TRP A 58 1.61 -1.18 1.95
C TRP A 58 1.45 -2.58 2.54
N ARG A 59 2.34 -2.98 3.45
CA ARG A 59 2.19 -4.25 4.20
C ARG A 59 0.89 -4.29 5.00
N ARG A 60 0.52 -3.20 5.70
CA ARG A 60 -0.74 -3.15 6.46
C ARG A 60 -1.97 -3.15 5.57
N VAL A 61 -1.94 -2.45 4.44
CA VAL A 61 -3.02 -2.51 3.45
C VAL A 61 -3.16 -3.95 2.91
N TYR A 62 -2.06 -4.60 2.55
CA TYR A 62 -2.06 -5.98 2.05
C TYR A 62 -2.60 -6.98 3.08
N GLU A 63 -2.16 -6.89 4.33
CA GLU A 63 -2.68 -7.72 5.43
C GLU A 63 -4.22 -7.61 5.54
N VAL A 64 -4.76 -6.39 5.46
CA VAL A 64 -6.20 -6.16 5.56
C VAL A 64 -6.95 -6.62 4.31
N LEU A 65 -6.38 -6.43 3.13
CA LEU A 65 -6.94 -6.96 1.88
C LEU A 65 -7.02 -8.48 1.89
N HIS A 66 -6.13 -9.16 2.64
CA HIS A 66 -6.17 -10.61 2.81
C HIS A 66 -7.28 -11.05 3.79
N LEU A 67 -7.75 -10.18 4.69
CA LEU A 67 -8.81 -10.53 5.64
C LEU A 67 -10.13 -10.83 4.93
N GLN A 68 -10.80 -11.88 5.40
CA GLN A 68 -12.13 -12.26 4.98
C GLN A 68 -13.04 -12.36 6.20
N THR A 69 -14.31 -12.05 6.01
CA THR A 69 -15.35 -12.39 7.00
C THR A 69 -15.48 -13.90 7.18
N ASP A 70 -16.12 -14.35 8.26
CA ASP A 70 -16.50 -15.76 8.47
C ASP A 70 -17.36 -16.33 7.32
N ALA A 71 -17.97 -15.46 6.50
CA ALA A 71 -18.75 -15.82 5.30
C ALA A 71 -17.90 -15.91 4.01
N GLY A 72 -16.57 -15.78 4.10
CA GLY A 72 -15.65 -15.78 2.96
C GLY A 72 -15.71 -14.51 2.10
N THR A 73 -16.47 -13.49 2.52
CA THR A 73 -16.52 -12.22 1.78
C THR A 73 -15.32 -11.32 2.10
N PRO A 74 -14.72 -10.66 1.08
CA PRO A 74 -13.70 -9.65 1.29
C PRO A 74 -14.21 -8.52 2.17
N LEU A 75 -13.42 -8.11 3.15
CA LEU A 75 -13.74 -6.95 3.99
C LEU A 75 -13.35 -5.63 3.33
N SER A 76 -12.34 -5.65 2.47
CA SER A 76 -11.66 -4.45 2.01
C SER A 76 -11.24 -4.53 0.53
N GLU A 77 -11.26 -3.38 -0.13
CA GLU A 77 -10.86 -3.17 -1.52
C GLU A 77 -9.80 -2.06 -1.61
N LEU A 78 -9.02 -2.04 -2.70
CA LEU A 78 -7.98 -1.03 -2.92
C LEU A 78 -8.07 -0.40 -4.32
N ILE A 79 -7.98 0.92 -4.37
CA ILE A 79 -7.83 1.69 -5.60
C ILE A 79 -6.48 2.41 -5.59
N ILE A 80 -5.69 2.23 -6.65
CA ILE A 80 -4.39 2.87 -6.83
C ILE A 80 -4.51 3.87 -7.98
N TYR A 81 -4.37 5.16 -7.69
CA TYR A 81 -4.24 6.19 -8.71
C TYR A 81 -2.76 6.44 -9.00
N TRP A 82 -2.34 6.07 -10.21
CA TRP A 82 -0.95 6.15 -10.62
C TRP A 82 -0.77 7.11 -11.78
N TRP A 83 0.15 8.05 -11.60
CA TRP A 83 0.59 8.93 -12.67
C TRP A 83 1.64 8.21 -13.49
N SER A 84 1.47 8.19 -14.80
CA SER A 84 2.45 7.63 -15.71
C SER A 84 2.82 8.61 -16.80
N PRO A 85 4.10 8.71 -17.21
CA PRO A 85 4.50 9.56 -18.32
C PRO A 85 4.05 8.97 -19.67
N VAL A 86 3.50 9.81 -20.56
CA VAL A 86 3.04 9.39 -21.90
C VAL A 86 4.17 8.78 -22.75
N ALA A 87 5.42 9.17 -22.49
CA ALA A 87 6.59 8.68 -23.21
C ALA A 87 6.96 7.23 -22.86
N SER A 88 6.60 6.76 -21.66
CA SER A 88 6.86 5.40 -21.18
C SER A 88 5.70 5.00 -20.27
N PRO A 89 4.55 4.60 -20.84
CA PRO A 89 3.37 4.29 -20.06
C PRO A 89 3.61 3.02 -19.24
N ASP A 90 3.42 3.15 -17.93
CA ASP A 90 3.38 2.03 -17.00
C ASP A 90 2.10 1.23 -17.22
N THR A 91 2.24 -0.07 -17.15
CA THR A 91 1.13 -1.01 -17.24
C THR A 91 0.53 -1.28 -15.87
N ARG A 92 -0.72 -1.78 -15.85
CA ARG A 92 -1.38 -2.20 -14.60
C ARG A 92 -0.54 -3.27 -13.89
N GLU A 93 0.00 -4.21 -14.66
CA GLU A 93 0.79 -5.33 -14.18
C GLU A 93 2.08 -4.85 -13.51
N GLU A 94 2.81 -3.90 -14.09
CA GLU A 94 4.03 -3.34 -13.50
C GLU A 94 3.77 -2.63 -12.17
N ILE A 95 2.65 -1.91 -12.06
CA ILE A 95 2.27 -1.21 -10.82
C ILE A 95 1.88 -2.21 -9.73
N LEU A 96 1.13 -3.25 -10.08
CA LEU A 96 0.78 -4.32 -9.16
C LEU A 96 2.00 -5.10 -8.70
N ASP A 97 2.90 -5.43 -9.63
CA ASP A 97 4.16 -6.10 -9.31
C ASP A 97 5.00 -5.25 -8.34
N THR A 98 5.06 -3.95 -8.56
CA THR A 98 5.72 -3.00 -7.66
C THR A 98 5.04 -2.99 -6.29
N PHE A 99 3.71 -2.93 -6.24
CA PHE A 99 2.96 -2.97 -4.99
C PHE A 99 3.23 -4.27 -4.22
N PHE A 100 3.10 -5.44 -4.88
CA PHE A 100 3.29 -6.74 -4.24
C PHE A 100 4.74 -6.97 -3.81
N ALA A 101 5.73 -6.49 -4.59
CA ALA A 101 7.14 -6.59 -4.21
C ALA A 101 7.43 -5.93 -2.86
N VAL A 102 6.78 -4.80 -2.57
CA VAL A 102 6.95 -4.07 -1.30
C VAL A 102 5.98 -4.56 -0.21
N ALA A 103 4.75 -4.90 -0.58
CA ALA A 103 3.66 -5.17 0.36
C ALA A 103 3.55 -6.64 0.80
N ALA A 104 3.86 -7.59 -0.09
CA ALA A 104 3.62 -9.01 0.15
C ALA A 104 4.90 -9.80 0.51
N GLY A 105 6.09 -9.30 0.15
CA GLY A 105 7.34 -10.05 0.36
C GLY A 105 7.28 -11.44 -0.28
N GLU A 106 7.67 -12.49 0.47
CA GLU A 106 7.60 -13.90 0.05
C GLU A 106 6.21 -14.54 0.31
N SER A 107 5.12 -13.94 -0.18
CA SER A 107 3.77 -14.52 -0.05
C SER A 107 3.46 -15.55 -1.16
N ASP A 108 2.51 -16.46 -0.92
CA ASP A 108 2.08 -17.50 -1.86
C ASP A 108 1.34 -16.91 -3.09
N GLU A 109 1.53 -17.49 -4.27
CA GLU A 109 0.93 -17.04 -5.54
C GLU A 109 -0.60 -17.07 -5.51
N LEU A 110 -1.19 -18.04 -4.79
CA LEU A 110 -2.64 -18.15 -4.62
C LEU A 110 -3.24 -17.00 -3.80
N GLU A 111 -2.53 -16.56 -2.75
CA GLU A 111 -2.96 -15.44 -1.92
C GLU A 111 -2.84 -14.13 -2.69
N ARG A 112 -1.77 -13.98 -3.46
CA ARG A 112 -1.56 -12.83 -4.34
C ARG A 112 -2.67 -12.68 -5.36
N ALA A 113 -3.08 -13.75 -6.04
CA ALA A 113 -4.15 -13.72 -7.02
C ALA A 113 -5.50 -13.29 -6.42
N SER A 114 -5.81 -13.74 -5.20
CA SER A 114 -7.05 -13.37 -4.51
C SER A 114 -7.09 -11.88 -4.13
N VAL A 115 -5.94 -11.32 -3.77
CA VAL A 115 -5.81 -9.89 -3.45
C VAL A 115 -5.80 -9.05 -4.71
N GLU A 116 -5.15 -9.51 -5.80
CA GLU A 116 -5.06 -8.77 -7.06
C GLU A 116 -6.43 -8.43 -7.67
N ASP A 117 -7.38 -9.37 -7.60
CA ASP A 117 -8.76 -9.16 -8.07
C ASP A 117 -9.48 -8.00 -7.34
N ARG A 118 -9.02 -7.67 -6.12
CA ARG A 118 -9.56 -6.60 -5.27
C ARG A 118 -8.85 -5.25 -5.49
N ILE A 119 -7.83 -5.21 -6.36
CA ILE A 119 -7.06 -4.00 -6.63
C ILE A 119 -7.43 -3.43 -7.99
N GLN A 120 -7.98 -2.22 -7.96
CA GLN A 120 -8.24 -1.41 -9.15
C GLN A 120 -7.13 -0.39 -9.35
N VAL A 121 -6.46 -0.43 -10.50
CA VAL A 121 -5.47 0.59 -10.88
C VAL A 121 -6.12 1.57 -11.85
N VAL A 122 -5.97 2.86 -11.56
CA VAL A 122 -6.43 3.98 -12.39
C VAL A 122 -5.21 4.77 -12.84
N LEU A 123 -4.86 4.60 -14.12
CA LEU A 123 -3.77 5.32 -14.76
C LEU A 123 -4.24 6.71 -15.18
N TYR A 124 -3.42 7.72 -14.94
CA TYR A 124 -3.62 9.07 -15.47
C TYR A 124 -2.31 9.67 -15.97
N TYR A 125 -2.43 10.63 -16.89
CA TYR A 125 -1.33 11.23 -17.63
C TYR A 125 -1.43 12.75 -17.56
N ASP A 126 -0.35 13.47 -17.89
CA ASP A 126 -0.35 14.94 -17.91
C ASP A 126 -1.44 15.54 -18.82
N ALA A 127 -1.77 14.85 -19.91
CA ALA A 127 -2.77 15.31 -20.87
C ALA A 127 -4.23 15.03 -20.44
N SER A 128 -4.44 14.22 -19.40
CA SER A 128 -5.77 13.77 -18.97
C SER A 128 -5.86 13.74 -17.43
N PRO A 129 -6.67 14.61 -16.80
CA PRO A 129 -6.82 14.58 -15.35
C PRO A 129 -7.34 13.20 -14.89
N PRO A 130 -7.04 12.79 -13.64
CA PRO A 130 -7.49 11.50 -13.12
C PRO A 130 -9.02 11.42 -13.18
N ALA A 131 -9.53 10.36 -13.82
CA ALA A 131 -10.93 10.03 -13.79
C ALA A 131 -11.25 9.45 -12.40
N PHE A 132 -11.92 10.23 -11.56
CA PHE A 132 -12.41 9.72 -10.29
C PHE A 132 -13.52 8.72 -10.54
N LEU A 133 -13.35 7.50 -10.04
CA LEU A 133 -14.41 6.50 -10.02
C LEU A 133 -15.53 7.04 -9.13
N ALA A 134 -16.56 7.62 -9.74
CA ALA A 134 -17.77 8.00 -9.03
C ALA A 134 -18.52 6.73 -8.67
N THR A 135 -18.62 6.43 -7.38
CA THR A 135 -19.58 5.45 -6.89
C THR A 135 -20.99 5.99 -7.19
N PRO A 136 -21.86 5.22 -7.90
CA PRO A 136 -23.22 5.63 -8.22
C PRO A 136 -24.12 5.72 -6.98
#